data_AF-A0A4P6DS70-F1
#
_entry.id   AF-A0A4P6DS70-F1
#
_cell.length_a   1.000
_cell.length_b   1.000
_cell.length_c   1.000
_cell.angle_alpha   90.00
_cell.angle_beta   90.00
_cell.angle_gamma   90.00
#
_symmetry.space_group_name_H-M   'P 1'
#
loop_
_entity.id
_entity.type
_entity.pdbx_description
1 polymer ?
#
loop_
_entity_poly.entity_id
_entity_poly.type
_entity_poly.pdbx_seq_one_letter_code
_entity_poly.pdbx_strand_id
1 'polypeptide(L)'
;MPEREKADLPLDGLNDEQREAFQTHLNDLWDDYADAMSSLAREAQTMVANATYDDGDLLANARAMLDRYARQANRLTLDYYRQVRSSWAEAAGVELPAYREATVTSDRAFWQAVGGYNSTGNVGLKYTDVINGRARGGLTIDDLWSEKTKDYGDGEWMTLAKDVVNQTARLTQRFTAQKDPSEPRWARVPRGPTCEFCIMLASRGYVYWSEEKAGGRDNRYHRNDDCQIVSSWGETRIKGYDPEGMRRRYRECADTIGDLLTRERWLRYAEHAEDSGGDADTFDEWKTRQILAEMRWRDRQWLYDGTEPAITFASEELREETERARPQEIRTAERLRRHGIVPSFQLDYAIVSDHETGDTERVGLADWAGGIEIKTVGTSKSFRTVDGYLGSASHKRDCTRLIIDNSESVNLSDEQLAEYVERSRRFHDGMVYVLTKDQRLIRMK
;
A
#
# COMPACT_ATOMS: atom_id res chain seq x y z
N MET A 1 28.86 19.62 0.70
CA MET A 1 29.46 19.16 -0.57
C MET A 1 28.71 19.86 -1.68
N PRO A 2 29.38 20.46 -2.68
CA PRO A 2 28.67 21.09 -3.79
C PRO A 2 27.80 20.05 -4.51
N GLU A 3 26.56 20.42 -4.84
CA GLU A 3 25.65 19.58 -5.64
C GLU A 3 26.32 19.32 -7.00
N ARG A 4 26.73 18.07 -7.24
CA ARG A 4 27.14 17.61 -8.56
C ARG A 4 25.88 17.50 -9.42
N GLU A 5 25.93 17.96 -10.66
CA GLU A 5 24.85 17.76 -11.63
C GLU A 5 24.65 16.27 -11.87
N LYS A 6 23.40 15.82 -11.74
CA LYS A 6 22.96 14.42 -11.68
C LYS A 6 22.59 13.92 -13.08
N ALA A 7 22.57 12.60 -13.31
CA ALA A 7 22.22 12.07 -14.63
C ALA A 7 20.80 12.46 -15.06
N ASP A 8 20.76 13.22 -16.14
CA ASP A 8 19.62 13.46 -17.02
C ASP A 8 20.19 13.45 -18.44
N LEU A 9 20.41 12.24 -18.95
CA LEU A 9 21.11 12.03 -20.22
C LEU A 9 20.21 12.52 -21.36
N PRO A 10 20.68 13.50 -22.16
CA PRO A 10 19.90 14.01 -23.26
C PRO A 10 19.81 12.97 -24.37
N LEU A 11 18.64 12.87 -24.99
CA LEU A 11 18.41 12.04 -26.18
C LEU A 11 18.48 12.87 -27.47
N ASP A 12 19.21 13.99 -27.47
CA ASP A 12 19.22 15.01 -28.54
C ASP A 12 19.63 14.46 -29.91
N GLY A 13 20.38 13.34 -29.93
CA GLY A 13 20.76 12.62 -31.15
C GLY A 13 19.64 11.76 -31.77
N LEU A 14 18.51 11.59 -31.08
CA LEU A 14 17.39 10.76 -31.53
C LEU A 14 16.22 11.62 -32.04
N ASN A 15 15.66 11.21 -33.19
CA ASN A 15 14.37 11.71 -33.67
C ASN A 15 13.19 11.08 -32.91
N ASP A 16 11.96 11.53 -33.18
CA ASP A 16 10.77 11.08 -32.44
C ASP A 16 10.52 9.56 -32.57
N GLU A 17 10.70 8.99 -33.77
CA GLU A 17 10.54 7.55 -34.01
C GLU A 17 11.57 6.72 -33.24
N GLN A 18 12.82 7.19 -33.21
CA GLN A 18 13.90 6.56 -32.45
C GLN A 18 13.68 6.67 -30.93
N ARG A 19 13.13 7.79 -30.45
CA ARG A 19 12.77 7.96 -29.04
C ARG A 19 11.64 7.02 -28.62
N GLU A 20 10.64 6.84 -29.47
CA GLU A 20 9.54 5.89 -29.21
C GLU A 20 10.03 4.44 -29.25
N ALA A 21 10.91 4.08 -30.19
CA ALA A 21 11.54 2.77 -30.24
C ALA A 21 12.41 2.51 -28.99
N PHE A 22 13.19 3.50 -28.55
CA PHE A 22 13.97 3.41 -27.31
C PHE A 22 13.08 3.22 -26.08
N GLN A 23 11.98 3.98 -25.99
CA GLN A 23 11.01 3.84 -24.91
C GLN A 23 10.29 2.48 -24.96
N THR A 24 10.01 1.94 -26.14
CA THR A 24 9.47 0.57 -26.30
C THR A 24 10.45 -0.47 -25.79
N HIS A 25 11.73 -0.37 -26.19
CA HIS A 25 12.80 -1.24 -25.70
C HIS A 25 12.97 -1.20 -24.17
N LEU A 26 12.90 -0.01 -23.55
CA LEU A 26 12.93 0.09 -22.08
C LEU A 26 11.73 -0.59 -21.40
N ASN A 27 10.54 -0.57 -22.03
CA ASN A 27 9.37 -1.28 -21.53
C ASN A 27 9.52 -2.79 -21.69
N ASP A 28 10.06 -3.27 -22.81
CA ASP A 28 10.30 -4.70 -23.03
C ASP A 28 11.30 -5.25 -21.99
N LEU A 29 12.40 -4.52 -21.73
CA LEU A 29 13.33 -4.86 -20.66
C LEU A 29 12.67 -4.95 -19.28
N TRP A 30 11.71 -4.05 -19.00
CA TRP A 30 10.97 -4.06 -17.75
C TRP A 30 9.98 -5.23 -17.67
N ASP A 31 9.20 -5.49 -18.74
CA ASP A 31 8.23 -6.57 -18.79
C ASP A 31 8.95 -7.93 -18.60
N ASP A 32 10.06 -8.15 -19.31
CA ASP A 32 10.89 -9.35 -19.16
C ASP A 32 11.44 -9.52 -17.73
N TYR A 33 11.97 -8.45 -17.15
CA TYR A 33 12.48 -8.46 -15.78
C TYR A 33 11.36 -8.73 -14.75
N ALA A 34 10.22 -8.07 -14.90
CA ALA A 34 9.08 -8.19 -14.01
C ALA A 34 8.49 -9.61 -14.03
N ASP A 35 8.41 -10.23 -15.20
CA ASP A 35 7.94 -11.60 -15.39
C ASP A 35 8.93 -12.63 -14.86
N ALA A 36 10.22 -12.45 -15.12
CA ALA A 36 11.27 -13.31 -14.57
C ALA A 36 11.27 -13.26 -13.04
N MET A 37 11.18 -12.08 -12.43
CA MET A 37 11.09 -11.91 -10.98
C MET A 37 9.80 -12.50 -10.39
N SER A 38 8.67 -12.37 -11.09
CA SER A 38 7.40 -12.97 -10.65
C SER A 38 7.45 -14.49 -10.68
N SER A 39 8.04 -15.06 -11.73
CA SER A 39 8.22 -16.51 -11.88
C SER A 39 9.17 -17.05 -10.82
N LEU A 40 10.31 -16.37 -10.61
CA LEU A 40 11.27 -16.72 -9.56
C LEU A 40 10.64 -16.69 -8.18
N ALA A 41 9.85 -15.66 -7.87
CA ALA A 41 9.16 -15.56 -6.59
C ALA A 41 8.18 -16.72 -6.39
N ARG A 42 7.31 -17.01 -7.38
CA ARG A 42 6.34 -18.13 -7.30
C ARG A 42 7.03 -19.48 -7.14
N GLU A 43 8.12 -19.71 -7.87
CA GLU A 43 8.91 -20.93 -7.74
C GLU A 43 9.51 -21.04 -6.33
N ALA A 44 10.08 -19.95 -5.81
CA ALA A 44 10.64 -19.90 -4.46
C ALA A 44 9.59 -20.20 -3.38
N GLN A 45 8.34 -19.72 -3.54
CA GLN A 45 7.25 -20.02 -2.59
C GLN A 45 7.08 -21.54 -2.45
N THR A 46 6.96 -22.24 -3.57
CA THR A 46 6.76 -23.70 -3.59
C THR A 46 8.01 -24.44 -3.10
N MET A 47 9.18 -24.09 -3.62
CA MET A 47 10.40 -24.87 -3.39
C MET A 47 10.98 -24.67 -1.99
N VAL A 48 10.84 -23.49 -1.39
CA VAL A 48 11.28 -23.25 -0.01
C VAL A 48 10.38 -23.99 0.98
N ALA A 49 9.05 -23.97 0.77
CA ALA A 49 8.13 -24.74 1.60
C ALA A 49 8.37 -26.25 1.45
N ASN A 50 8.60 -26.75 0.23
CA ASN A 50 8.90 -28.17 0.05
C ASN A 50 10.20 -28.61 0.76
N ALA A 51 11.24 -27.75 0.76
CA ALA A 51 12.51 -28.06 1.40
C ALA A 51 12.40 -28.22 2.93
N THR A 52 11.31 -27.76 3.56
CA THR A 52 11.10 -27.99 5.00
C THR A 52 10.76 -29.44 5.35
N TYR A 53 10.47 -30.27 4.34
CA TYR A 53 10.19 -31.70 4.48
C TYR A 53 11.38 -32.59 4.12
N ASP A 54 12.48 -32.01 3.63
CA ASP A 54 13.69 -32.75 3.32
C ASP A 54 14.35 -33.26 4.61
N ASP A 55 15.08 -34.39 4.51
CA ASP A 55 15.83 -34.95 5.64
C ASP A 55 16.80 -33.92 6.25
N GLY A 56 16.89 -33.86 7.58
CA GLY A 56 17.81 -32.99 8.32
C GLY A 56 17.12 -31.86 9.07
N ASP A 57 17.86 -30.76 9.30
CA ASP A 57 17.33 -29.58 9.99
C ASP A 57 16.50 -28.72 9.02
N LEU A 58 15.22 -28.55 9.36
CA LEU A 58 14.23 -27.80 8.57
C LEU A 58 14.72 -26.38 8.26
N LEU A 59 15.24 -25.68 9.27
CA LEU A 59 15.67 -24.30 9.13
C LEU A 59 16.91 -24.20 8.23
N ALA A 60 17.87 -25.10 8.38
CA ALA A 60 19.03 -25.18 7.49
C ALA A 60 18.63 -25.43 6.03
N ASN A 61 17.69 -26.36 5.78
CA ASN A 61 17.21 -26.66 4.44
C ASN A 61 16.51 -25.45 3.79
N ALA A 62 15.60 -24.81 4.53
CA ALA A 62 14.89 -23.60 4.07
C ALA A 62 15.87 -22.44 3.78
N ARG A 63 16.84 -22.17 4.67
CA ARG A 63 17.85 -21.12 4.49
C ARG A 63 18.73 -21.39 3.27
N ALA A 64 19.14 -22.64 3.05
CA ALA A 64 19.91 -23.02 1.87
C ALA A 64 19.13 -22.75 0.57
N MET A 65 17.82 -23.03 0.54
CA MET A 65 16.98 -22.67 -0.60
C MET A 65 16.89 -21.16 -0.82
N LEU A 66 16.63 -20.40 0.25
CA LEU A 66 16.51 -18.95 0.20
C LEU A 66 17.81 -18.30 -0.30
N ASP A 67 18.97 -18.86 0.05
CA ASP A 67 20.27 -18.43 -0.50
C ASP A 67 20.38 -18.63 -2.01
N ARG A 68 19.85 -19.74 -2.54
CA ARG A 68 19.85 -20.00 -4.00
C ARG A 68 18.97 -18.99 -4.73
N TYR A 69 17.75 -18.77 -4.23
CA TYR A 69 16.81 -17.82 -4.82
C TYR A 69 17.27 -16.37 -4.67
N ALA A 70 17.93 -16.00 -3.56
CA ALA A 70 18.57 -14.70 -3.43
C ALA A 70 19.67 -14.50 -4.48
N ARG A 71 20.53 -15.51 -4.72
CA ARG A 71 21.55 -15.42 -5.78
C ARG A 71 20.95 -15.27 -7.17
N GLN A 72 19.85 -15.95 -7.47
CA GLN A 72 19.13 -15.81 -8.75
C GLN A 72 18.50 -14.41 -8.88
N ALA A 73 17.84 -13.91 -7.83
CA ALA A 73 17.25 -12.57 -7.80
C ALA A 73 18.30 -11.47 -8.01
N ASN A 74 19.49 -11.62 -7.41
CA ASN A 74 20.63 -10.74 -7.66
C ASN A 74 21.01 -10.70 -9.14
N ARG A 75 21.14 -11.87 -9.80
CA ARG A 75 21.52 -11.95 -11.22
C ARG A 75 20.50 -11.25 -12.11
N LEU A 76 19.22 -11.59 -11.99
CA LEU A 76 18.14 -10.98 -12.78
C LEU A 76 18.13 -9.45 -12.62
N THR A 77 18.28 -8.98 -11.39
CA THR A 77 18.28 -7.53 -11.09
C THR A 77 19.51 -6.83 -11.69
N LEU A 78 20.71 -7.42 -11.57
CA LEU A 78 21.92 -6.85 -12.13
C LEU A 78 21.95 -6.90 -13.66
N ASP A 79 21.41 -7.96 -14.26
CA ASP A 79 21.23 -8.06 -15.71
C ASP A 79 20.28 -6.98 -16.23
N TYR A 80 19.14 -6.77 -15.56
CA TYR A 80 18.22 -5.67 -15.88
C TYR A 80 18.89 -4.29 -15.73
N TYR A 81 19.55 -4.04 -14.60
CA TYR A 81 20.27 -2.78 -14.34
C TYR A 81 21.31 -2.49 -15.45
N ARG A 82 22.13 -3.49 -15.81
CA ARG A 82 23.13 -3.39 -16.88
C ARG A 82 22.49 -3.03 -18.21
N GLN A 83 21.42 -3.73 -18.59
CA GLN A 83 20.76 -3.51 -19.88
C GLN A 83 20.15 -2.11 -19.97
N VAL A 84 19.43 -1.66 -18.93
CA VAL A 84 18.86 -0.31 -18.89
C VAL A 84 19.95 0.75 -18.96
N ARG A 85 21.01 0.60 -18.16
CA ARG A 85 22.14 1.52 -18.13
C ARG A 85 22.85 1.62 -19.48
N SER A 86 23.14 0.48 -20.11
CA SER A 86 23.79 0.44 -21.42
C SER A 86 22.89 1.02 -22.51
N SER A 87 21.60 0.72 -22.49
CA SER A 87 20.64 1.27 -23.45
C SER A 87 20.58 2.80 -23.36
N TRP A 88 20.61 3.35 -22.14
CA TRP A 88 20.69 4.79 -21.92
C TRP A 88 21.99 5.41 -22.42
N ALA A 89 23.13 4.76 -22.16
CA ALA A 89 24.44 5.23 -22.62
C ALA A 89 24.50 5.27 -24.16
N GLU A 90 24.00 4.22 -24.81
CA GLU A 90 23.93 4.11 -26.27
C GLU A 90 23.00 5.17 -26.88
N ALA A 91 21.78 5.29 -26.35
CA ALA A 91 20.79 6.26 -26.81
C ALA A 91 21.25 7.71 -26.69
N ALA A 92 22.01 8.03 -25.63
CA ALA A 92 22.60 9.34 -25.42
C ALA A 92 23.95 9.54 -26.14
N GLY A 93 24.54 8.49 -26.73
CA GLY A 93 25.84 8.54 -27.38
C GLY A 93 27.00 8.86 -26.43
N VAL A 94 26.91 8.44 -25.16
CA VAL A 94 27.91 8.72 -24.11
C VAL A 94 28.54 7.45 -23.56
N GLU A 95 29.79 7.54 -23.12
CA GLU A 95 30.39 6.50 -22.29
C GLU A 95 30.15 6.81 -20.81
N LEU A 96 29.41 5.93 -20.13
CA LEU A 96 29.20 6.05 -18.70
C LEU A 96 30.38 5.45 -17.91
N PRO A 97 30.80 6.07 -16.78
CA PRO A 97 31.94 5.63 -15.98
C PRO A 97 31.76 4.18 -15.48
N ALA A 98 32.86 3.47 -15.21
CA ALA A 98 32.78 2.16 -14.58
C ALA A 98 32.12 2.26 -13.19
N TYR A 99 31.32 1.25 -12.82
CA TYR A 99 30.60 1.21 -11.55
C TYR A 99 30.79 -0.15 -10.86
N ARG A 100 30.43 -0.21 -9.58
CA ARG A 100 30.50 -1.43 -8.79
C ARG A 100 29.12 -1.97 -8.47
N GLU A 101 28.84 -3.17 -8.97
CA GLU A 101 27.63 -3.92 -8.61
C GLU A 101 27.60 -4.27 -7.11
N ALA A 102 26.40 -4.32 -6.55
CA ALA A 102 26.16 -4.81 -5.21
C ALA A 102 25.36 -6.12 -5.26
N THR A 103 25.70 -7.07 -4.39
CA THR A 103 24.90 -8.28 -4.18
C THR A 103 24.38 -8.32 -2.76
N VAL A 104 23.21 -8.91 -2.56
CA VAL A 104 22.51 -9.01 -1.28
C VAL A 104 22.38 -10.48 -0.89
N THR A 105 22.74 -10.82 0.35
CA THR A 105 22.59 -12.18 0.90
C THR A 105 21.15 -12.43 1.33
N SER A 106 20.75 -13.71 1.44
CA SER A 106 19.43 -14.05 1.98
C SER A 106 19.26 -13.53 3.40
N ASP A 107 20.29 -13.57 4.24
CA ASP A 107 20.27 -13.01 5.60
C ASP A 107 19.95 -11.51 5.62
N ARG A 108 20.54 -10.74 4.69
CA ARG A 108 20.25 -9.30 4.59
C ARG A 108 18.81 -9.05 4.12
N ALA A 109 18.33 -9.85 3.17
CA ALA A 109 16.97 -9.77 2.68
C ALA A 109 15.95 -10.20 3.76
N PHE A 110 16.23 -11.28 4.48
CA PHE A 110 15.47 -11.77 5.62
C PHE A 110 15.36 -10.72 6.72
N TRP A 111 16.49 -10.13 7.13
CA TRP A 111 16.52 -9.03 8.09
C TRP A 111 15.54 -7.91 7.68
N GLN A 112 15.55 -7.55 6.40
CA GLN A 112 14.67 -6.51 5.88
C GLN A 112 13.20 -6.94 5.85
N ALA A 113 12.92 -8.20 5.53
CA ALA A 113 11.57 -8.77 5.46
C ALA A 113 10.89 -8.89 6.83
N VAL A 114 11.62 -9.34 7.86
CA VAL A 114 11.06 -9.55 9.21
C VAL A 114 11.18 -8.32 10.12
N GLY A 115 11.80 -7.25 9.63
CA GLY A 115 12.00 -6.01 10.38
C GLY A 115 13.08 -6.08 11.46
N GLY A 116 14.03 -7.01 11.33
CA GLY A 116 15.06 -7.28 12.33
C GLY A 116 14.47 -7.66 13.69
N TYR A 117 15.09 -7.18 14.77
CA TYR A 117 14.66 -7.41 16.15
C TYR A 117 13.58 -6.42 16.66
N ASN A 118 13.00 -5.58 15.79
CA ASN A 118 12.09 -4.52 16.24
C ASN A 118 10.77 -5.02 16.85
N SER A 119 10.38 -6.26 16.54
CA SER A 119 9.20 -6.93 17.13
C SER A 119 9.61 -8.08 18.05
N THR A 120 10.75 -7.95 18.71
CA THR A 120 11.23 -8.87 19.76
C THR A 120 11.53 -8.08 21.03
N GLY A 121 11.96 -8.75 22.10
CA GLY A 121 12.48 -8.09 23.29
C GLY A 121 13.76 -7.25 23.08
N ASN A 122 14.33 -7.23 21.87
CA ASN A 122 15.65 -6.64 21.56
C ASN A 122 15.56 -5.51 20.51
N VAL A 123 14.64 -4.58 20.71
CA VAL A 123 14.38 -3.45 19.78
C VAL A 123 15.63 -2.57 19.58
N GLY A 124 15.84 -2.10 18.35
CA GLY A 124 16.86 -1.09 18.02
C GLY A 124 18.22 -1.64 17.57
N LEU A 125 18.40 -2.96 17.49
CA LEU A 125 19.62 -3.56 16.95
C LEU A 125 19.78 -3.26 15.45
N LYS A 126 21.02 -3.00 15.01
CA LYS A 126 21.37 -2.78 13.61
C LYS A 126 21.90 -4.07 12.98
N TYR A 127 21.55 -4.29 11.71
CA TYR A 127 22.03 -5.44 10.94
C TYR A 127 23.55 -5.59 10.97
N THR A 128 24.28 -4.48 10.82
CA THR A 128 25.75 -4.48 10.83
C THR A 128 26.33 -4.93 12.15
N ASP A 129 25.66 -4.67 13.28
CA ASP A 129 26.15 -5.08 14.58
C ASP A 129 25.91 -6.58 14.77
N VAL A 130 24.75 -7.08 14.33
CA VAL A 130 24.38 -8.50 14.40
C VAL A 130 25.30 -9.35 13.53
N ILE A 131 25.51 -9.00 12.26
CA ILE A 131 26.31 -9.81 11.34
C ILE A 131 27.81 -9.81 11.66
N ASN A 132 28.30 -8.78 12.40
CA ASN A 132 29.69 -8.68 12.82
C ASN A 132 29.93 -9.17 14.26
N GLY A 133 28.92 -9.76 14.92
CA GLY A 133 29.04 -10.25 16.30
C GLY A 133 29.22 -9.14 17.34
N ARG A 134 28.77 -7.92 17.04
CA ARG A 134 28.87 -6.73 17.90
C ARG A 134 27.54 -6.34 18.56
N ALA A 135 26.48 -7.10 18.31
CA ALA A 135 25.18 -6.83 18.89
C ALA A 135 25.18 -7.02 20.42
N ARG A 136 24.41 -6.17 21.11
CA ARG A 136 24.22 -6.28 22.56
C ARG A 136 23.64 -7.65 22.91
N GLY A 137 24.19 -8.30 23.93
CA GLY A 137 23.74 -9.61 24.37
C GLY A 137 24.25 -10.79 23.53
N GLY A 138 25.13 -10.54 22.54
CA GLY A 138 25.69 -11.60 21.69
C GLY A 138 24.72 -12.14 20.65
N LEU A 139 23.60 -11.46 20.41
CA LEU A 139 22.55 -11.87 19.47
C LEU A 139 23.06 -11.92 18.02
N THR A 140 22.75 -13.00 17.33
CA THR A 140 23.22 -13.31 15.98
C THR A 140 22.07 -13.35 14.97
N ILE A 141 22.41 -13.40 13.68
CA ILE A 141 21.37 -13.58 12.65
C ILE A 141 20.67 -14.94 12.79
N ASP A 142 21.39 -15.96 13.27
CA ASP A 142 20.84 -17.30 13.48
C ASP A 142 19.79 -17.30 14.59
N ASP A 143 20.03 -16.57 15.68
CA ASP A 143 19.03 -16.39 16.74
C ASP A 143 17.76 -15.72 16.20
N LEU A 144 17.91 -14.71 15.34
CA LEU A 144 16.76 -14.05 14.71
C LEU A 144 15.98 -15.01 13.81
N TRP A 145 16.67 -15.83 13.00
CA TRP A 145 16.05 -16.86 12.18
C TRP A 145 15.22 -17.80 13.05
N SER A 146 15.84 -18.42 14.06
CA SER A 146 15.18 -19.35 14.97
C SER A 146 13.98 -18.72 15.68
N GLU A 147 14.07 -17.48 16.15
CA GLU A 147 12.96 -16.80 16.83
C GLU A 147 11.80 -16.48 15.88
N LYS A 148 12.09 -15.93 14.69
CA LYS A 148 11.06 -15.44 13.77
C LYS A 148 10.37 -16.53 12.98
N THR A 149 10.98 -17.70 12.83
CA THR A 149 10.43 -18.80 12.03
C THR A 149 10.01 -20.02 12.87
N LYS A 150 9.99 -19.91 14.21
CA LYS A 150 9.79 -21.06 15.11
C LYS A 150 8.49 -21.84 14.86
N ASP A 151 7.42 -21.15 14.47
CA ASP A 151 6.06 -21.70 14.29
C ASP A 151 5.60 -21.63 12.82
N TYR A 152 6.54 -21.52 11.87
CA TYR A 152 6.16 -21.36 10.46
C TYR A 152 5.62 -22.67 9.88
N GLY A 153 4.43 -22.61 9.29
CA GLY A 153 3.94 -23.61 8.35
C GLY A 153 4.23 -23.21 6.90
N ASP A 154 3.70 -23.99 5.97
CA ASP A 154 3.93 -23.79 4.52
C ASP A 154 3.57 -22.38 4.07
N GLY A 155 2.42 -21.86 4.51
CA GLY A 155 1.97 -20.52 4.14
C GLY A 155 2.93 -19.41 4.59
N GLU A 156 3.49 -19.53 5.80
CA GLU A 156 4.49 -18.60 6.29
C GLU A 156 5.80 -18.69 5.53
N TRP A 157 6.29 -19.90 5.24
CA TRP A 157 7.49 -20.13 4.43
C TRP A 157 7.34 -19.65 2.99
N MET A 158 6.21 -19.94 2.35
CA MET A 158 5.85 -19.43 1.04
C MET A 158 5.88 -17.90 1.03
N THR A 159 5.30 -17.27 2.04
CA THR A 159 5.30 -15.81 2.13
C THR A 159 6.72 -15.26 2.32
N LEU A 160 7.50 -15.87 3.22
CA LEU A 160 8.88 -15.44 3.47
C LEU A 160 9.76 -15.59 2.22
N ALA A 161 9.57 -16.66 1.45
CA ALA A 161 10.30 -16.88 0.20
C ALA A 161 10.03 -15.77 -0.83
N LYS A 162 8.75 -15.40 -1.02
CA LYS A 162 8.36 -14.26 -1.86
C LYS A 162 9.03 -12.97 -1.37
N ASP A 163 8.97 -12.70 -0.07
CA ASP A 163 9.53 -11.49 0.52
C ASP A 163 11.06 -11.45 0.38
N VAL A 164 11.78 -12.55 0.63
CA VAL A 164 13.25 -12.61 0.48
C VAL A 164 13.67 -12.37 -0.97
N VAL A 165 12.99 -12.97 -1.95
CA VAL A 165 13.27 -12.73 -3.38
C VAL A 165 13.08 -11.25 -3.73
N ASN A 166 11.94 -10.67 -3.36
CA ASN A 166 11.64 -9.27 -3.64
C ASN A 166 12.57 -8.30 -2.89
N GLN A 167 12.88 -8.55 -1.61
CA GLN A 167 13.82 -7.72 -0.85
C GLN A 167 15.23 -7.80 -1.41
N THR A 168 15.66 -8.97 -1.88
CA THR A 168 16.96 -9.13 -2.53
C THR A 168 17.04 -8.23 -3.75
N ALA A 169 16.06 -8.31 -4.66
CA ALA A 169 16.01 -7.47 -5.86
C ALA A 169 16.02 -5.97 -5.53
N ARG A 170 15.14 -5.52 -4.64
CA ARG A 170 15.05 -4.11 -4.21
C ARG A 170 16.38 -3.60 -3.67
N LEU A 171 16.98 -4.32 -2.72
CA LEU A 171 18.24 -3.92 -2.10
C LEU A 171 19.40 -3.95 -3.09
N THR A 172 19.43 -4.92 -4.00
CA THR A 172 20.46 -5.04 -5.05
C THR A 172 20.40 -3.89 -6.02
N GLN A 173 19.22 -3.55 -6.55
CA GLN A 173 19.03 -2.40 -7.41
C GLN A 173 19.46 -1.12 -6.69
N ARG A 174 18.99 -0.92 -5.46
CA ARG A 174 19.28 0.29 -4.67
C ARG A 174 20.76 0.45 -4.37
N PHE A 175 21.41 -0.60 -3.87
CA PHE A 175 22.82 -0.54 -3.51
C PHE A 175 23.73 -0.42 -4.72
N THR A 176 23.32 -0.95 -5.87
CA THR A 176 24.03 -0.77 -7.13
C THR A 176 23.89 0.67 -7.62
N ALA A 177 22.67 1.21 -7.66
CA ALA A 177 22.41 2.61 -8.01
C ALA A 177 23.19 3.59 -7.12
N GLN A 178 23.23 3.36 -5.80
CA GLN A 178 23.99 4.19 -4.86
C GLN A 178 25.52 4.15 -5.07
N LYS A 179 26.04 3.09 -5.69
CA LYS A 179 27.47 2.92 -5.97
C LYS A 179 27.84 3.30 -7.42
N ASP A 180 26.86 3.69 -8.22
CA ASP A 180 27.08 4.06 -9.61
C ASP A 180 27.48 5.54 -9.71
N PRO A 181 28.71 5.85 -10.18
CA PRO A 181 29.18 7.22 -10.29
C PRO A 181 28.45 8.05 -11.36
N SER A 182 27.63 7.41 -12.20
CA SER A 182 26.70 8.13 -13.08
C SER A 182 25.44 8.60 -12.37
N GLU A 183 25.24 8.29 -11.09
CA GLU A 183 24.18 8.83 -10.22
C GLU A 183 22.76 8.72 -10.83
N PRO A 184 22.26 7.51 -11.17
CA PRO A 184 20.90 7.34 -11.67
C PRO A 184 19.84 7.75 -10.65
N ARG A 185 18.70 8.21 -11.16
CA ARG A 185 17.45 8.32 -10.41
C ARG A 185 16.85 6.94 -10.21
N TRP A 186 16.01 6.79 -9.20
CA TRP A 186 15.14 5.63 -9.12
C TRP A 186 13.73 5.97 -8.66
N ALA A 187 12.79 5.09 -9.00
CA ALA A 187 11.39 5.12 -8.62
C ALA A 187 11.02 3.83 -7.90
N ARG A 188 9.97 3.89 -7.08
CA ARG A 188 9.25 2.66 -6.67
C ARG A 188 8.17 2.41 -7.71
N VAL A 189 8.21 1.24 -8.35
CA VAL A 189 7.30 0.87 -9.44
C VAL A 189 6.48 -0.34 -9.00
N PRO A 190 5.16 -0.20 -8.76
CA PRO A 190 4.29 -1.35 -8.48
C PRO A 190 4.14 -2.22 -9.74
N ARG A 191 4.08 -3.54 -9.56
CA ARG A 191 3.79 -4.52 -10.64
C ARG A 191 2.30 -4.85 -10.75
N GLY A 192 1.44 -3.90 -10.36
CA GLY A 192 0.00 -4.09 -10.20
C GLY A 192 -0.55 -3.49 -8.89
N PRO A 193 -1.82 -3.78 -8.56
CA PRO A 193 -2.45 -3.33 -7.32
C PRO A 193 -1.61 -3.69 -6.08
N THR A 194 -1.27 -2.69 -5.29
CA THR A 194 -0.43 -2.85 -4.09
C THR A 194 -1.00 -2.06 -2.90
N CYS A 195 -0.36 -2.15 -1.75
CA CYS A 195 -0.74 -1.42 -0.55
C CYS A 195 -0.59 0.10 -0.71
N GLU A 196 -1.33 0.82 0.11
CA GLU A 196 -1.39 2.28 0.17
C GLU A 196 -0.02 2.94 0.31
N PHE A 197 0.88 2.32 1.07
CA PHE A 197 2.21 2.84 1.33
C PHE A 197 3.05 2.83 0.05
N CYS A 198 2.93 1.77 -0.74
CA CYS A 198 3.66 1.64 -1.99
C CYS A 198 3.09 2.54 -3.07
N ILE A 199 1.77 2.74 -3.11
CA ILE A 199 1.16 3.76 -3.96
C ILE A 199 1.65 5.16 -3.58
N MET A 200 1.70 5.50 -2.29
CA MET A 200 2.22 6.78 -1.82
C MET A 200 3.68 7.01 -2.27
N LEU A 201 4.55 6.01 -2.12
CA LEU A 201 5.94 6.14 -2.58
C LEU A 201 6.07 6.10 -4.10
N ALA A 202 5.29 5.29 -4.79
CA ALA A 202 5.28 5.20 -6.24
C ALA A 202 4.80 6.52 -6.87
N SER A 203 3.88 7.23 -6.21
CA SER A 203 3.37 8.52 -6.66
C SER A 203 4.44 9.61 -6.79
N ARG A 204 5.64 9.42 -6.22
CA ARG A 204 6.72 10.41 -6.28
C ARG A 204 7.48 10.39 -7.61
N GLY A 205 7.44 9.29 -8.38
CA GLY A 205 8.18 9.16 -9.64
C GLY A 205 9.68 8.91 -9.45
N TYR A 206 10.47 9.15 -10.51
CA TYR A 206 11.93 9.03 -10.53
C TYR A 206 12.61 10.22 -9.82
N VAL A 207 12.41 10.31 -8.51
CA VAL A 207 12.93 11.42 -7.68
C VAL A 207 13.86 10.94 -6.57
N TYR A 208 14.06 9.62 -6.44
CA TYR A 208 14.82 9.07 -5.33
C TYR A 208 16.30 8.97 -5.65
N TRP A 209 17.09 9.34 -4.63
CA TRP A 209 18.55 9.38 -4.67
C TRP A 209 19.18 8.67 -3.45
N SER A 210 18.42 8.52 -2.35
CA SER A 210 18.83 7.87 -1.10
C SER A 210 17.63 7.25 -0.38
N GLU A 211 17.90 6.35 0.58
CA GLU A 211 16.88 5.71 1.43
C GLU A 211 16.02 6.77 2.14
N GLU A 212 16.64 7.76 2.78
CA GLU A 212 15.94 8.82 3.51
C GLU A 212 14.90 9.55 2.66
N LYS A 213 15.25 9.91 1.41
CA LYS A 213 14.34 10.59 0.48
C LYS A 213 13.21 9.70 -0.04
N ALA A 214 13.35 8.38 0.09
CA ALA A 214 12.39 7.39 -0.38
C ALA A 214 11.42 6.84 0.66
N GLY A 215 11.37 7.45 1.85
CA GLY A 215 10.44 7.05 2.91
C GLY A 215 11.03 7.06 4.33
N GLY A 216 12.24 7.58 4.55
CA GLY A 216 12.82 7.72 5.88
C GLY A 216 12.87 6.40 6.68
N ARG A 217 12.61 6.51 8.00
CA ARG A 217 12.50 5.38 8.95
C ARG A 217 11.43 4.35 8.59
N ASP A 218 10.48 4.72 7.72
CA ASP A 218 9.34 3.89 7.32
C ASP A 218 9.50 3.23 5.96
N ASN A 219 10.69 3.22 5.35
CA ASN A 219 11.00 2.50 4.10
C ASN A 219 10.74 0.98 4.10
N ARG A 220 10.19 0.43 5.18
CA ARG A 220 9.80 -0.96 5.33
C ARG A 220 8.72 -1.28 4.29
N TYR A 221 9.08 -2.17 3.37
CA TYR A 221 8.10 -2.83 2.54
C TYR A 221 7.25 -3.73 3.43
N HIS A 222 5.94 -3.69 3.25
CA HIS A 222 5.04 -4.59 3.96
C HIS A 222 5.15 -6.01 3.38
N ARG A 223 4.79 -7.00 4.20
CA ARG A 223 4.70 -8.41 3.80
C ARG A 223 3.83 -8.53 2.54
N ASN A 224 4.24 -9.34 1.56
CA ASN A 224 3.52 -9.61 0.30
C ASN A 224 3.44 -8.46 -0.73
N ASP A 225 4.15 -7.36 -0.54
CA ASP A 225 4.18 -6.27 -1.53
C ASP A 225 5.01 -6.65 -2.78
N ASP A 226 4.55 -6.21 -3.95
CA ASP A 226 5.11 -6.52 -5.27
C ASP A 226 5.84 -5.36 -5.95
N CYS A 227 5.95 -4.18 -5.31
CA CYS A 227 6.67 -3.05 -5.93
C CYS A 227 8.18 -3.29 -6.03
N GLN A 228 8.82 -2.78 -7.08
CA GLN A 228 10.26 -2.89 -7.31
C GLN A 228 10.92 -1.50 -7.25
N ILE A 229 12.23 -1.48 -7.13
CA ILE A 229 13.03 -0.29 -7.37
C ILE A 229 13.48 -0.33 -8.82
N VAL A 230 13.26 0.74 -9.57
CA VAL A 230 13.66 0.85 -10.98
C VAL A 230 14.50 2.09 -11.15
N SER A 231 15.68 1.93 -11.76
CA SER A 231 16.60 3.04 -12.02
C SER A 231 16.39 3.63 -13.41
N SER A 232 16.68 4.92 -13.57
CA SER A 232 16.74 5.57 -14.87
C SER A 232 17.80 6.68 -14.89
N TRP A 233 18.32 6.95 -16.09
CA TRP A 233 19.29 8.00 -16.38
C TRP A 233 18.67 9.22 -17.08
N GLY A 234 17.36 9.23 -17.29
CA GLY A 234 16.62 10.35 -17.88
C GLY A 234 15.11 10.16 -17.72
N GLU A 235 14.32 10.89 -18.50
CA GLU A 235 12.87 10.70 -18.51
C GLU A 235 12.53 9.28 -19.03
N THR A 236 11.78 8.51 -18.24
CA THR A 236 11.33 7.17 -18.59
C THR A 236 9.88 6.99 -18.22
N ARG A 237 9.14 6.33 -19.11
CA ARG A 237 7.81 5.81 -18.84
C ARG A 237 7.93 4.31 -18.66
N ILE A 238 7.28 3.76 -17.64
CA ILE A 238 7.12 2.31 -17.51
C ILE A 238 5.65 2.01 -17.78
N LYS A 239 5.39 1.04 -18.65
CA LYS A 239 4.04 0.60 -18.97
C LYS A 239 3.26 0.26 -17.69
N GLY A 240 2.06 0.82 -17.57
CA GLY A 240 1.20 0.66 -16.40
C GLY A 240 1.58 1.49 -15.17
N TYR A 241 2.70 2.23 -15.20
CA TYR A 241 3.13 3.09 -14.10
C TYR A 241 2.77 4.56 -14.37
N ASP A 242 1.68 5.03 -13.76
CA ASP A 242 1.26 6.44 -13.77
C ASP A 242 1.48 7.09 -12.38
N PRO A 243 2.68 7.63 -12.09
CA PRO A 243 2.96 8.27 -10.80
C PRO A 243 2.07 9.50 -10.54
N GLU A 244 1.68 10.25 -11.57
CA GLU A 244 0.81 11.42 -11.38
C GLU A 244 -0.62 11.01 -11.08
N GLY A 245 -1.14 9.97 -11.73
CA GLY A 245 -2.42 9.37 -11.36
C GLY A 245 -2.43 8.86 -9.92
N MET A 246 -1.39 8.12 -9.52
CA MET A 246 -1.26 7.65 -8.13
C MET A 246 -1.21 8.84 -7.15
N ARG A 247 -0.57 9.94 -7.55
CA ARG A 247 -0.50 11.18 -6.76
C ARG A 247 -1.85 11.87 -6.64
N ARG A 248 -2.65 11.92 -7.72
CA ARG A 248 -4.02 12.44 -7.69
C ARG A 248 -4.86 11.68 -6.66
N ARG A 249 -4.82 10.35 -6.67
CA ARG A 249 -5.58 9.50 -5.75
C ARG A 249 -5.09 9.60 -4.30
N TYR A 250 -3.78 9.70 -4.09
CA TYR A 250 -3.20 10.00 -2.77
C TYR A 250 -3.71 11.34 -2.23
N ARG A 251 -3.71 12.40 -3.06
CA ARG A 251 -4.24 13.72 -2.68
C ARG A 251 -5.74 13.67 -2.41
N GLU A 252 -6.51 12.96 -3.21
CA GLU A 252 -7.95 12.79 -3.01
C GLU A 252 -8.27 12.15 -1.64
N CYS A 253 -7.52 11.12 -1.24
CA CYS A 253 -7.63 10.53 0.09
C CYS A 253 -7.17 11.51 1.20
N ALA A 254 -6.12 12.30 0.95
CA ALA A 254 -5.67 13.32 1.89
C ALA A 254 -6.71 14.44 2.08
N ASP A 255 -7.33 14.89 1.00
CA ASP A 255 -8.38 15.91 0.99
C ASP A 255 -9.65 15.40 1.69
N THR A 256 -9.97 14.11 1.52
CA THR A 256 -11.11 13.46 2.21
C THR A 256 -11.05 13.67 3.73
N ILE A 257 -9.85 13.63 4.31
CA ILE A 257 -9.66 13.78 5.77
C ILE A 257 -9.02 15.12 6.15
N GLY A 258 -8.93 16.08 5.22
CA GLY A 258 -8.13 17.29 5.37
C GLY A 258 -8.45 18.08 6.64
N ASP A 259 -9.74 18.24 6.95
CA ASP A 259 -10.24 18.98 8.12
C ASP A 259 -9.85 18.31 9.45
N LEU A 260 -9.52 17.02 9.41
CA LEU A 260 -9.10 16.24 10.57
C LEU A 260 -7.58 16.28 10.79
N LEU A 261 -6.79 16.71 9.79
CA LEU A 261 -5.33 16.74 9.82
C LEU A 261 -4.79 18.01 10.50
N THR A 262 -5.28 18.31 11.71
CA THR A 262 -4.93 19.52 12.46
C THR A 262 -3.82 19.28 13.47
N ARG A 263 -3.05 20.34 13.76
CA ARG A 263 -2.00 20.30 14.79
C ARG A 263 -2.56 20.05 16.19
N GLU A 264 -3.78 20.52 16.45
CA GLU A 264 -4.50 20.26 17.70
C GLU A 264 -4.83 18.77 17.88
N ARG A 265 -5.31 18.10 16.83
CA ARG A 265 -5.58 16.66 16.88
C ARG A 265 -4.29 15.87 17.06
N TRP A 266 -3.21 16.28 16.41
CA TRP A 266 -1.89 15.68 16.63
C TRP A 266 -1.39 15.86 18.06
N LEU A 267 -1.54 17.04 18.66
CA LEU A 267 -1.12 17.28 20.05
C LEU A 267 -1.84 16.33 21.03
N ARG A 268 -3.14 16.11 20.85
CA ARG A 268 -3.90 15.13 21.66
C ARG A 268 -3.41 13.70 21.46
N TYR A 269 -3.05 13.33 20.23
CA TYR A 269 -2.45 12.03 19.94
C TYR A 269 -1.07 11.89 20.59
N ALA A 270 -0.23 12.91 20.52
CA ALA A 270 1.12 12.91 21.07
C ALA A 270 1.09 12.80 22.60
N GLU A 271 0.21 13.55 23.26
CA GLU A 271 -0.03 13.45 24.71
C GLU A 271 -0.42 12.03 25.12
N HIS A 272 -1.36 11.40 24.40
CA HIS A 272 -1.76 10.02 24.68
C HIS A 272 -0.64 8.99 24.47
N ALA A 273 0.21 9.20 23.46
CA ALA A 273 1.36 8.33 23.21
C ALA A 273 2.39 8.42 24.34
N GLU A 274 2.67 9.64 24.81
CA GLU A 274 3.57 9.90 25.95
C GLU A 274 3.02 9.30 27.25
N ASP A 275 1.73 9.50 27.54
CA ASP A 275 1.04 8.91 28.70
C ASP A 275 1.10 7.37 28.69
N SER A 276 1.13 6.78 27.50
CA SER A 276 1.25 5.33 27.29
C SER A 276 2.71 4.84 27.32
N GLY A 277 3.68 5.72 27.59
CA GLY A 277 5.11 5.42 27.65
C GLY A 277 5.77 5.19 26.29
N GLY A 278 5.16 5.66 25.19
CA GLY A 278 5.68 5.59 23.84
C GLY A 278 6.23 6.93 23.33
N ASP A 279 7.03 6.88 22.26
CA ASP A 279 7.45 8.08 21.53
C ASP A 279 6.34 8.49 20.55
N ALA A 280 5.96 9.77 20.58
CA ALA A 280 5.02 10.31 19.61
C ALA A 280 5.67 10.52 18.23
N ASP A 281 4.92 10.19 17.18
CA ASP A 281 5.28 10.55 15.81
C ASP A 281 5.41 12.06 15.63
N THR A 282 6.31 12.49 14.74
CA THR A 282 6.28 13.88 14.26
C THR A 282 4.94 14.18 13.57
N PHE A 283 4.57 15.47 13.47
CA PHE A 283 3.32 15.86 12.82
C PHE A 283 3.19 15.30 11.38
N ASP A 284 4.28 15.33 10.60
CA ASP A 284 4.28 14.83 9.22
C ASP A 284 4.17 13.30 9.14
N GLU A 285 4.81 12.57 10.06
CA GLU A 285 4.68 11.12 10.18
C GLU A 285 3.26 10.72 10.58
N TRP A 286 2.70 11.37 11.62
CA TRP A 286 1.31 11.17 12.04
C TRP A 286 0.33 11.47 10.90
N LYS A 287 0.48 12.62 10.23
CA LYS A 287 -0.34 13.03 9.08
C LYS A 287 -0.28 11.99 7.97
N THR A 288 0.91 11.53 7.62
CA THR A 288 1.10 10.48 6.62
C THR A 288 0.37 9.20 7.03
N ARG A 289 0.49 8.77 8.29
CA ARG A 289 -0.21 7.58 8.80
C ARG A 289 -1.73 7.71 8.74
N GLN A 290 -2.29 8.89 9.01
CA GLN A 290 -3.73 9.12 8.87
C GLN A 290 -4.18 8.99 7.41
N ILE A 291 -3.42 9.55 6.45
CA ILE A 291 -3.74 9.45 5.02
C ILE A 291 -3.64 7.99 4.54
N LEU A 292 -2.62 7.25 4.97
CA LEU A 292 -2.50 5.83 4.66
C LEU A 292 -3.65 5.00 5.26
N ALA A 293 -4.08 5.31 6.47
CA ALA A 293 -5.25 4.67 7.07
C ALA A 293 -6.53 4.92 6.26
N GLU A 294 -6.67 6.11 5.67
CA GLU A 294 -7.77 6.43 4.77
C GLU A 294 -7.69 5.67 3.44
N MET A 295 -6.51 5.62 2.84
CA MET A 295 -6.27 4.86 1.60
C MET A 295 -6.49 3.35 1.80
N ARG A 296 -6.18 2.81 2.98
CA ARG A 296 -6.22 1.35 3.24
C ARG A 296 -7.56 0.69 2.96
N TRP A 297 -8.66 1.44 3.12
CA TRP A 297 -10.01 0.92 2.88
C TRP A 297 -10.55 1.26 1.49
N ARG A 298 -9.73 1.88 0.62
CA ARG A 298 -10.03 2.02 -0.81
C ARG A 298 -9.68 0.75 -1.58
N ASP A 299 -10.33 0.59 -2.73
CA ASP A 299 -10.00 -0.46 -3.68
C ASP A 299 -8.56 -0.32 -4.17
N ARG A 300 -7.84 -1.45 -4.20
CA ARG A 300 -6.41 -1.47 -4.56
C ARG A 300 -6.18 -1.23 -6.04
N GLN A 301 -7.08 -1.69 -6.91
CA GLN A 301 -6.98 -1.42 -8.34
C GLN A 301 -7.22 0.07 -8.59
N TRP A 302 -8.25 0.64 -7.96
CA TRP A 302 -8.51 2.08 -8.02
C TRP A 302 -7.30 2.89 -7.55
N LEU A 303 -6.70 2.57 -6.41
CA LEU A 303 -5.48 3.26 -5.94
C LEU A 303 -4.33 3.19 -6.96
N TYR A 304 -4.19 2.05 -7.63
CA TYR A 304 -3.14 1.80 -8.61
C TYR A 304 -3.33 2.60 -9.89
N ASP A 305 -4.45 2.42 -10.60
CA ASP A 305 -4.66 3.01 -11.94
C ASP A 305 -5.93 3.87 -12.06
N GLY A 306 -6.80 3.88 -11.07
CA GLY A 306 -8.06 4.62 -11.07
C GLY A 306 -9.24 3.84 -11.64
N THR A 307 -9.08 2.55 -11.95
CA THR A 307 -10.19 1.68 -12.34
C THR A 307 -11.23 1.66 -11.23
N GLU A 308 -12.45 2.06 -11.55
CA GLU A 308 -13.54 2.09 -10.59
C GLU A 308 -13.97 0.65 -10.21
N PRO A 309 -14.16 0.33 -8.92
CA PRO A 309 -14.63 -0.98 -8.51
C PRO A 309 -16.05 -1.23 -9.02
N ALA A 310 -16.34 -2.50 -9.35
CA ALA A 310 -17.65 -2.92 -9.79
C ALA A 310 -18.68 -2.81 -8.64
N ILE A 311 -19.93 -2.47 -9.01
CA ILE A 311 -21.07 -2.59 -8.10
C ILE A 311 -21.48 -4.06 -8.05
N THR A 312 -21.47 -4.65 -6.86
CA THR A 312 -21.79 -6.06 -6.64
C THR A 312 -22.94 -6.22 -5.66
N PHE A 313 -23.63 -7.36 -5.76
CA PHE A 313 -24.76 -7.72 -4.91
C PHE A 313 -24.57 -9.15 -4.40
N ALA A 314 -24.99 -9.41 -3.15
CA ALA A 314 -24.93 -10.74 -2.57
C ALA A 314 -25.82 -11.77 -3.29
N SER A 315 -26.88 -11.32 -3.97
CA SER A 315 -27.72 -12.17 -4.84
C SER A 315 -28.37 -11.35 -5.95
N GLU A 316 -28.89 -12.06 -6.95
CA GLU A 316 -29.64 -11.47 -8.06
C GLU A 316 -30.95 -10.83 -7.58
N GLU A 317 -31.64 -11.48 -6.65
CA GLU A 317 -32.88 -10.96 -6.07
C GLU A 317 -32.66 -9.64 -5.32
N LEU A 318 -31.53 -9.50 -4.61
CA LEU A 318 -31.16 -8.26 -3.94
C LEU A 318 -30.89 -7.14 -4.97
N ARG A 319 -30.26 -7.48 -6.10
CA ARG A 319 -30.04 -6.52 -7.19
C ARG A 319 -31.36 -5.99 -7.73
N GLU A 320 -32.25 -6.88 -8.15
CA GLU A 320 -33.56 -6.52 -8.71
C GLU A 320 -34.41 -5.70 -7.72
N GLU A 321 -34.37 -6.06 -6.43
CA GLU A 321 -35.06 -5.32 -5.38
C GLU A 321 -34.49 -3.92 -5.21
N THR A 322 -33.16 -3.78 -5.12
CA THR A 322 -32.49 -2.50 -4.90
C THR A 322 -32.71 -1.56 -6.08
N GLU A 323 -32.57 -2.05 -7.31
CA GLU A 323 -32.78 -1.25 -8.52
C GLU A 323 -34.21 -0.72 -8.62
N ARG A 324 -35.20 -1.52 -8.23
CA ARG A 324 -36.62 -1.15 -8.29
C ARG A 324 -37.04 -0.25 -7.12
N ALA A 325 -36.70 -0.62 -5.90
CA ALA A 325 -37.22 0.02 -4.69
C ALA A 325 -36.36 1.21 -4.24
N ARG A 326 -35.05 1.16 -4.50
CA ARG A 326 -34.06 2.09 -3.94
C ARG A 326 -33.06 2.57 -5.01
N PRO A 327 -33.51 3.08 -6.18
CA PRO A 327 -32.62 3.50 -7.26
C PRO A 327 -31.64 4.61 -6.88
N GLN A 328 -31.93 5.39 -5.82
CA GLN A 328 -31.01 6.38 -5.26
C GLN A 328 -29.75 5.76 -4.63
N GLU A 329 -29.85 4.54 -4.09
CA GLU A 329 -28.69 3.83 -3.52
C GLU A 329 -27.73 3.39 -4.64
N ILE A 330 -28.25 3.00 -5.81
CA ILE A 330 -27.44 2.73 -7.00
C ILE A 330 -26.73 3.99 -7.49
N ARG A 331 -27.40 5.15 -7.52
CA ARG A 331 -26.75 6.42 -7.89
C ARG A 331 -25.68 6.83 -6.88
N THR A 332 -25.92 6.57 -5.59
CA THR A 332 -24.91 6.77 -4.54
C THR A 332 -23.71 5.85 -4.77
N ALA A 333 -23.93 4.57 -5.08
CA ALA A 333 -22.90 3.60 -5.44
C ALA A 333 -22.05 4.07 -6.62
N GLU A 334 -22.69 4.55 -7.69
CA GLU A 334 -22.01 5.09 -8.89
C GLU A 334 -21.12 6.29 -8.60
N ARG A 335 -21.48 7.13 -7.62
CA ARG A 335 -20.61 8.25 -7.20
C ARG A 335 -19.47 7.75 -6.32
N LEU A 336 -19.74 6.87 -5.37
CA LEU A 336 -18.75 6.41 -4.39
C LEU A 336 -17.65 5.53 -5.01
N ARG A 337 -17.95 4.75 -6.06
CA ARG A 337 -16.91 3.99 -6.80
C ARG A 337 -15.86 4.90 -7.46
N ARG A 338 -16.21 6.15 -7.79
CA ARG A 338 -15.24 7.13 -8.32
C ARG A 338 -14.15 7.50 -7.31
N HIS A 339 -14.47 7.39 -6.03
CA HIS A 339 -13.55 7.59 -4.90
C HIS A 339 -12.86 6.30 -4.45
N GLY A 340 -12.98 5.21 -5.22
CA GLY A 340 -12.39 3.91 -4.88
C GLY A 340 -13.10 3.18 -3.75
N ILE A 341 -14.34 3.53 -3.42
CA ILE A 341 -15.14 2.80 -2.43
C ILE A 341 -15.86 1.66 -3.14
N VAL A 342 -15.69 0.43 -2.66
CA VAL A 342 -16.30 -0.77 -3.25
C VAL A 342 -17.79 -0.87 -2.88
N PRO A 343 -18.72 -0.74 -3.85
CA PRO A 343 -20.15 -0.86 -3.58
C PRO A 343 -20.57 -2.33 -3.58
N SER A 344 -20.41 -2.98 -2.44
CA SER A 344 -20.71 -4.41 -2.26
C SER A 344 -22.00 -4.62 -1.46
N PHE A 345 -23.16 -4.48 -2.12
CA PHE A 345 -24.46 -4.64 -1.48
C PHE A 345 -24.61 -6.03 -0.84
N GLN A 346 -24.94 -6.03 0.45
CA GLN A 346 -25.20 -7.25 1.22
C GLN A 346 -26.65 -7.29 1.73
N LEU A 347 -27.07 -8.46 2.23
CA LEU A 347 -28.30 -8.53 3.01
C LEU A 347 -28.11 -7.71 4.29
N ASP A 348 -29.02 -6.79 4.54
CA ASP A 348 -28.96 -5.83 5.66
C ASP A 348 -29.30 -6.46 7.03
N TYR A 349 -29.24 -7.78 7.11
CA TYR A 349 -29.43 -8.55 8.32
C TYR A 349 -28.69 -9.89 8.30
N ALA A 350 -28.38 -10.39 9.49
CA ALA A 350 -27.98 -11.77 9.72
C ALA A 350 -28.91 -12.42 10.74
N ILE A 351 -29.06 -13.74 10.64
CA ILE A 351 -29.71 -14.55 11.67
C ILE A 351 -28.59 -15.10 12.55
N VAL A 352 -28.59 -14.72 13.82
CA VAL A 352 -27.62 -15.17 14.81
C VAL A 352 -28.32 -16.15 15.73
N SER A 353 -27.72 -17.32 15.95
CA SER A 353 -28.22 -18.28 16.92
C SER A 353 -27.51 -18.11 18.25
N ASP A 354 -28.27 -18.04 19.32
CA ASP A 354 -27.75 -18.13 20.68
C ASP A 354 -27.26 -19.57 20.90
N HIS A 355 -25.97 -19.72 21.26
CA HIS A 355 -25.35 -21.03 21.45
C HIS A 355 -25.82 -21.76 22.70
N GLU A 356 -26.40 -21.05 23.67
CA GLU A 356 -26.90 -21.60 24.94
C GLU A 356 -28.39 -21.94 24.87
N THR A 357 -29.21 -21.07 24.28
CA THR A 357 -30.68 -21.27 24.21
C THR A 357 -31.15 -21.91 22.91
N GLY A 358 -30.35 -21.81 21.83
CA GLY A 358 -30.75 -22.22 20.47
C GLY A 358 -31.73 -21.25 19.79
N ASP A 359 -32.08 -20.14 20.44
CA ASP A 359 -32.94 -19.11 19.85
C ASP A 359 -32.23 -18.39 18.71
N THR A 360 -33.00 -17.87 17.76
CA THR A 360 -32.45 -17.11 16.63
C THR A 360 -32.93 -15.66 16.67
N GLU A 361 -32.00 -14.72 16.55
CA GLU A 361 -32.27 -13.29 16.48
C GLU A 361 -31.86 -12.74 15.11
N ARG A 362 -32.70 -11.87 14.55
CA ARG A 362 -32.36 -11.07 13.38
C ARG A 362 -31.60 -9.82 13.83
N VAL A 363 -30.32 -9.75 13.52
CA VAL A 363 -29.48 -8.57 13.77
C VAL A 363 -29.32 -7.75 12.50
N GLY A 364 -29.38 -6.43 12.58
CA GLY A 364 -29.18 -5.54 11.44
C GLY A 364 -27.70 -5.42 11.05
N LEU A 365 -27.44 -5.46 9.75
CA LEU A 365 -26.14 -5.22 9.12
C LEU A 365 -26.16 -3.95 8.27
N ALA A 366 -24.97 -3.43 7.98
CA ALA A 366 -24.77 -2.29 7.11
C ALA A 366 -25.19 -2.61 5.67
N ASP A 367 -25.56 -1.59 4.90
CA ASP A 367 -26.00 -1.73 3.52
C ASP A 367 -24.96 -2.45 2.63
N TRP A 368 -23.66 -2.18 2.82
CA TRP A 368 -22.56 -2.80 2.09
C TRP A 368 -21.62 -3.60 2.99
N ALA A 369 -21.11 -4.70 2.44
CA ALA A 369 -20.08 -5.51 3.06
C ALA A 369 -18.85 -4.66 3.43
N GLY A 370 -18.18 -5.03 4.53
CA GLY A 370 -17.10 -4.22 5.10
C GLY A 370 -17.58 -3.10 6.04
N GLY A 371 -18.87 -3.13 6.41
CA GLY A 371 -19.41 -2.27 7.46
C GLY A 371 -19.67 -0.83 7.00
N ILE A 372 -20.13 -0.66 5.76
CA ILE A 372 -20.44 0.66 5.18
C ILE A 372 -21.96 0.80 5.07
N GLU A 373 -22.52 1.69 5.86
CA GLU A 373 -23.93 2.12 5.78
C GLU A 373 -24.02 3.35 4.87
N ILE A 374 -25.02 3.40 3.99
CA ILE A 374 -25.25 4.54 3.09
C ILE A 374 -26.61 5.19 3.36
N LYS A 375 -26.67 6.52 3.24
CA LYS A 375 -27.93 7.27 3.31
C LYS A 375 -27.94 8.39 2.30
N THR A 376 -28.90 8.38 1.37
CA THR A 376 -29.10 9.50 0.44
C THR A 376 -30.07 10.51 1.03
N VAL A 377 -29.65 11.77 1.15
CA VAL A 377 -30.50 12.87 1.61
C VAL A 377 -31.42 13.27 0.47
N GLY A 378 -32.72 12.97 0.61
CA GLY A 378 -33.75 13.41 -0.33
C GLY A 378 -34.17 14.86 -0.10
N THR A 379 -35.45 15.09 0.18
CA THR A 379 -36.01 16.44 0.37
C THR A 379 -35.95 16.93 1.83
N SER A 380 -35.42 16.13 2.77
CA SER A 380 -35.37 16.52 4.18
C SER A 380 -34.38 17.67 4.41
N LYS A 381 -34.73 18.55 5.35
CA LYS A 381 -33.88 19.68 5.82
C LYS A 381 -33.60 19.64 7.31
N SER A 382 -34.11 18.63 8.01
CA SER A 382 -34.17 18.63 9.46
C SER A 382 -33.02 17.88 10.10
N PHE A 383 -32.47 18.44 11.17
CA PHE A 383 -31.52 17.73 12.03
C PHE A 383 -32.04 16.37 12.48
N ARG A 384 -33.34 16.26 12.81
CA ARG A 384 -33.92 15.01 13.31
C ARG A 384 -33.78 13.86 12.32
N THR A 385 -33.82 14.14 11.02
CA THR A 385 -33.59 13.14 9.99
C THR A 385 -32.13 12.68 9.98
N VAL A 386 -31.18 13.62 9.97
CA VAL A 386 -29.75 13.30 10.01
C VAL A 386 -29.40 12.56 11.29
N ASP A 387 -29.85 13.03 12.45
CA ASP A 387 -29.68 12.36 13.74
C ASP A 387 -30.28 10.95 13.74
N GLY A 388 -31.41 10.75 13.06
CA GLY A 388 -32.03 9.45 12.84
C GLY A 388 -31.13 8.52 12.01
N TYR A 389 -30.45 9.01 10.99
CA TYR A 389 -29.47 8.23 10.21
C TYR A 389 -28.32 7.75 11.08
N LEU A 390 -27.72 8.64 11.88
CA LEU A 390 -26.64 8.25 12.81
C LEU A 390 -27.13 7.27 13.88
N GLY A 391 -28.34 7.47 14.40
CA GLY A 391 -28.96 6.53 15.34
C GLY A 391 -29.17 5.14 14.72
N SER A 392 -29.70 5.07 13.50
CA SER A 392 -29.89 3.80 12.79
C SER A 392 -28.55 3.07 12.57
N ALA A 393 -27.53 3.78 12.09
CA ALA A 393 -26.20 3.23 11.85
C ALA A 393 -25.57 2.67 13.13
N SER A 394 -25.76 3.33 14.28
CA SER A 394 -25.23 2.87 15.58
C SER A 394 -25.80 1.54 16.08
N HIS A 395 -26.93 1.10 15.54
CA HIS A 395 -27.55 -0.18 15.89
C HIS A 395 -27.19 -1.31 14.92
N LYS A 396 -26.47 -1.02 13.83
CA LYS A 396 -26.02 -2.02 12.86
C LYS A 396 -24.74 -2.66 13.38
N ARG A 397 -24.75 -3.98 13.52
CA ARG A 397 -23.71 -4.75 14.22
C ARG A 397 -22.31 -4.61 13.60
N ASP A 398 -22.22 -4.49 12.29
CA ASP A 398 -20.97 -4.41 11.53
C ASP A 398 -20.65 -2.99 11.03
N CYS A 399 -21.51 -2.00 11.28
CA CYS A 399 -21.34 -0.66 10.73
C CYS A 399 -20.18 0.08 11.41
N THR A 400 -19.13 0.33 10.64
CA THR A 400 -17.96 1.12 11.06
C THR A 400 -17.90 2.48 10.35
N ARG A 401 -18.61 2.62 9.24
CA ARG A 401 -18.64 3.82 8.39
C ARG A 401 -20.06 4.13 7.96
N LEU A 402 -20.51 5.35 8.21
CA LEU A 402 -21.74 5.89 7.64
C LEU A 402 -21.38 6.92 6.58
N ILE A 403 -21.91 6.76 5.37
CA ILE A 403 -21.76 7.72 4.28
C ILE A 403 -23.11 8.36 3.99
N ILE A 404 -23.20 9.68 4.16
CA ILE A 404 -24.39 10.47 3.87
C ILE A 404 -24.20 11.17 2.52
N ASP A 405 -24.93 10.75 1.50
CA ASP A 405 -24.93 11.37 0.18
C ASP A 405 -25.88 12.58 0.13
N ASN A 406 -25.31 13.79 0.08
CA ASN A 406 -26.03 15.05 -0.01
C ASN A 406 -26.13 15.59 -1.44
N SER A 407 -25.61 14.85 -2.43
CA SER A 407 -25.47 15.34 -3.79
C SER A 407 -26.79 15.57 -4.52
N GLU A 408 -27.85 14.87 -4.12
CA GLU A 408 -29.22 15.04 -4.65
C GLU A 408 -30.14 15.84 -3.72
N SER A 409 -29.63 16.27 -2.56
CA SER A 409 -30.45 16.99 -1.60
C SER A 409 -30.88 18.33 -2.14
N VAL A 410 -32.18 18.64 -2.00
CA VAL A 410 -32.75 19.91 -2.46
C VAL A 410 -32.66 20.98 -1.38
N ASN A 411 -32.85 20.60 -0.11
CA ASN A 411 -33.13 21.55 0.97
C ASN A 411 -32.03 21.62 2.05
N LEU A 412 -30.95 20.84 1.91
CA LEU A 412 -29.86 20.82 2.87
C LEU A 412 -28.55 21.17 2.16
N SER A 413 -27.90 22.26 2.60
CA SER A 413 -26.53 22.60 2.19
C SER A 413 -25.51 21.65 2.82
N ASP A 414 -24.30 21.62 2.27
CA ASP A 414 -23.21 20.79 2.81
C ASP A 414 -22.79 21.28 4.21
N GLU A 415 -22.77 22.60 4.42
CA GLU A 415 -22.45 23.22 5.71
C GLU A 415 -23.47 22.87 6.80
N GLN A 416 -24.76 22.92 6.46
CA GLN A 416 -25.82 22.54 7.40
C GLN A 416 -25.78 21.05 7.74
N LEU A 417 -25.48 20.20 6.75
CA LEU A 417 -25.32 18.77 7.00
C LEU A 417 -24.12 18.50 7.92
N ALA A 418 -22.99 19.16 7.69
CA ALA A 418 -21.81 19.08 8.55
C ALA A 418 -22.14 19.49 9.99
N GLU A 419 -22.82 20.63 10.19
CA GLU A 419 -23.27 21.09 11.52
C GLU A 419 -24.15 20.03 12.22
N TYR A 420 -25.07 19.40 11.47
CA TYR A 420 -25.94 18.36 12.02
C TYR A 420 -25.18 17.09 12.40
N VAL A 421 -24.23 16.67 11.57
CA VAL A 421 -23.36 15.52 11.88
C VAL A 421 -22.53 15.80 13.12
N GLU A 422 -21.90 16.97 13.22
CA GLU A 422 -21.10 17.38 14.38
C GLU A 422 -21.93 17.39 15.66
N ARG A 423 -23.13 17.98 15.61
CA ARG A 423 -24.03 18.12 16.76
C ARG A 423 -24.56 16.79 17.29
N SER A 424 -24.73 15.78 16.43
CA SER A 424 -25.23 14.46 16.86
C SER A 424 -24.18 13.67 17.64
N ARG A 425 -24.64 12.93 18.65
CA ARG A 425 -23.81 12.08 19.53
C ARG A 425 -24.10 10.59 19.38
N ARG A 426 -24.90 10.18 18.39
CA ARG A 426 -25.48 8.81 18.34
C ARG A 426 -24.53 7.76 17.75
N PHE A 427 -23.65 8.14 16.83
CA PHE A 427 -22.68 7.25 16.21
C PHE A 427 -21.26 7.66 16.62
N HIS A 428 -20.83 7.19 17.81
CA HIS A 428 -19.60 7.65 18.46
C HIS A 428 -18.38 6.79 18.14
N ASP A 429 -18.58 5.48 17.90
CA ASP A 429 -17.48 4.53 17.64
C ASP A 429 -17.13 4.40 16.16
N GLY A 430 -17.94 4.97 15.27
CA GLY A 430 -17.77 4.87 13.82
C GLY A 430 -17.38 6.19 13.15
N MET A 431 -17.02 6.07 11.88
CA MET A 431 -16.63 7.20 11.04
C MET A 431 -17.82 7.70 10.22
N VAL A 432 -17.97 9.03 10.11
CA VAL A 432 -19.03 9.63 9.31
C VAL A 432 -18.42 10.38 8.13
N TYR A 433 -18.87 10.03 6.93
CA TYR A 433 -18.51 10.71 5.69
C TYR A 433 -19.72 11.39 5.09
N VAL A 434 -19.46 12.50 4.40
CA VAL A 434 -20.44 13.22 3.59
C VAL A 434 -19.95 13.19 2.16
N LEU A 435 -20.83 12.82 1.23
CA LEU A 435 -20.63 13.11 -0.18
C LEU A 435 -21.37 14.42 -0.48
N THR A 436 -20.61 15.46 -0.77
CA THR A 436 -21.10 16.83 -0.94
C THR A 436 -21.90 17.01 -2.25
N LYS A 437 -22.49 18.18 -2.43
CA LYS A 437 -23.19 18.55 -3.68
C LYS A 437 -22.32 18.49 -4.92
N ASP A 438 -21.06 18.85 -4.78
CA ASP A 438 -20.05 18.75 -5.84
C ASP A 438 -19.36 17.37 -5.89
N GLN A 439 -19.90 16.37 -5.21
CA GLN A 439 -19.41 14.98 -5.18
C GLN A 439 -17.97 14.87 -4.67
N ARG A 440 -17.61 15.67 -3.68
CA ARG A 440 -16.39 15.46 -2.88
C ARG A 440 -16.75 14.61 -1.67
N LEU A 441 -15.95 13.59 -1.41
CA LEU A 441 -16.06 12.79 -0.20
C LEU A 441 -15.28 13.48 0.92
N ILE A 442 -15.93 13.76 2.05
CA ILE A 442 -15.29 14.40 3.21
C ILE A 442 -15.64 13.63 4.47
N ARG A 443 -14.62 13.33 5.29
CA ARG A 443 -14.77 12.69 6.59
C ARG A 443 -14.99 13.73 7.68
N MET A 444 -16.14 13.65 8.35
CA MET A 444 -16.54 14.54 9.44
C MET A 444 -16.06 14.03 10.82
N LYS A 445 -16.04 12.71 11.03
CA LYS A 445 -15.71 12.06 12.33
C LYS A 445 -14.80 10.86 12.13
#